data_AF-A0A7V8FBD2-F1
#
_entry.id   AF-A0A7V8FBD2-F1
#
_cell.length_a   1.000
_cell.length_b   1.000
_cell.length_c   1.000
_cell.angle_alpha   90.00
_cell.angle_beta   90.00
_cell.angle_gamma   90.00
#
_symmetry.space_group_name_H-M   'P 1'
#
loop_
_entity.id
_entity.type
_entity.pdbx_description
1 polymer ?
#
loop_
_entity_poly.entity_id
_entity_poly.type
_entity_poly.pdbx_seq_one_letter_code
_entity_poly.pdbx_strand_id
1 'polypeptide(L)' 'MPVAITVFPHEIYKAPKSWSQQAYPSLYYYNQVSKGGHFAAWEQPQLFAEEVRAAFRSVR' A
#
# COMPACT_ATOMS: atom_id res chain seq x y z
N MET A 1 3.28 -1.46 16.32
CA MET A 1 3.85 -1.87 15.03
C MET A 1 3.30 -0.97 13.92
N PRO A 2 4.15 -0.27 13.16
CA PRO A 2 3.70 0.58 12.06
C PRO A 2 3.14 -0.27 10.90
N VAL A 3 1.94 0.05 10.42
CA VAL A 3 1.30 -0.62 9.27
C VAL A 3 1.10 0.37 8.12
N ALA A 4 1.36 -0.08 6.90
CA ALA A 4 1.21 0.69 5.67
C ALA A 4 0.48 -0.13 4.60
N ILE A 5 -0.36 0.52 3.81
CA ILE A 5 -1.10 -0.10 2.69
C ILE A 5 -0.95 0.76 1.44
N THR A 6 -0.62 0.13 0.32
CA THR A 6 -0.75 0.71 -1.02
C THR A 6 -1.73 -0.14 -1.81
N VAL A 7 -2.73 0.50 -2.42
CA VAL A 7 -3.76 -0.15 -3.23
C VAL A 7 -3.43 0.00 -4.71
N PHE A 8 -3.24 -1.14 -5.38
CA PHE A 8 -3.02 -1.22 -6.82
C PHE A 8 -4.37 -1.39 -7.54
N PRO A 9 -4.57 -0.77 -8.72
CA PRO A 9 -5.88 -0.67 -9.36
C PRO A 9 -6.46 -2.02 -9.81
N HIS A 10 -5.62 -2.99 -10.14
CA HIS A 10 -6.01 -4.34 -10.58
C HIS A 10 -5.80 -5.42 -9.51
N GLU A 11 -5.66 -5.04 -8.24
CA GLU A 11 -5.74 -6.00 -7.13
C GLU A 11 -7.13 -6.65 -7.08
N ILE A 12 -7.17 -7.94 -6.74
CA ILE A 12 -8.39 -8.76 -6.65
C ILE A 12 -9.35 -8.15 -5.63
N TYR A 13 -8.82 -7.71 -4.49
CA TYR A 13 -9.59 -7.07 -3.43
C TYR A 13 -8.95 -5.75 -2.98
N LYS A 14 -9.62 -4.65 -3.30
CA LYS A 14 -9.19 -3.29 -2.93
C LYS A 14 -9.93 -2.84 -1.68
N ALA A 15 -9.36 -3.12 -0.52
CA ALA A 15 -9.93 -2.72 0.76
C ALA A 15 -10.11 -1.18 0.83
N PRO A 16 -11.32 -0.67 1.09
CA PRO A 16 -11.53 0.76 1.33
C PRO A 16 -10.72 1.24 2.54
N LYS A 17 -10.27 2.51 2.50
CA LYS A 17 -9.47 3.10 3.58
C LYS A 17 -10.11 2.97 4.96
N SER A 18 -11.43 3.18 5.07
CA SER A 18 -12.17 3.07 6.33
C SER A 18 -12.06 1.68 6.95
N TRP A 19 -12.17 0.63 6.13
CA TRP A 19 -12.07 -0.76 6.58
C TRP A 19 -10.63 -1.10 6.95
N SER A 20 -9.65 -0.63 6.17
CA SER A 20 -8.23 -0.78 6.49
C SER A 20 -7.85 -0.12 7.83
N GLN A 21 -8.38 1.07 8.11
CA GLN A 21 -8.16 1.76 9.39
C GLN A 21 -8.81 1.03 10.57
N GLN A 22 -10.01 0.47 10.37
CA GLN A 22 -10.68 -0.32 11.39
C GLN A 22 -9.92 -1.63 11.70
N ALA A 23 -9.40 -2.31 10.67
CA ALA A 23 -8.63 -3.53 10.83
C ALA A 23 -7.23 -3.31 11.42
N TYR A 24 -6.61 -2.17 11.09
CA TYR A 24 -5.27 -1.81 11.54
C TYR A 24 -5.26 -0.43 12.21
N PRO A 25 -5.50 -0.36 13.54
CA PRO A 25 -5.50 0.92 14.27
C PRO A 25 -4.17 1.70 14.19
N SER A 26 -3.06 1.02 13.87
CA SER A 26 -1.74 1.62 13.66
C SER A 26 -1.40 1.89 12.19
N LEU A 27 -2.40 1.87 11.30
CA LEU A 27 -2.25 2.23 9.89
C LEU A 27 -1.93 3.72 9.77
N TYR A 28 -0.69 4.04 9.40
CA TYR A 28 -0.20 5.42 9.31
C TYR A 28 0.04 5.85 7.85
N TYR A 29 0.06 4.91 6.91
CA TYR A 29 0.22 5.17 5.48
C TYR A 29 -0.84 4.40 4.70
N TYR A 30 -1.62 5.12 3.89
CA TYR A 30 -2.57 4.54 2.95
C TYR A 30 -2.50 5.32 1.65
N ASN A 31 -2.12 4.66 0.56
CA ASN A 31 -2.03 5.28 -0.76
C ASN A 31 -2.72 4.44 -1.84
N GLN A 32 -3.15 5.09 -2.92
CA GLN A 32 -3.70 4.44 -4.10
C GLN A 32 -2.89 4.86 -5.31
N VAL A 33 -2.42 3.89 -6.10
CA VAL A 33 -1.60 4.14 -7.29
C VAL A 33 -2.38 3.89 -8.57
N SER A 34 -1.86 4.37 -9.71
CA SER A 34 -2.57 4.35 -10.99
C SER A 34 -2.29 3.13 -11.87
N LYS A 35 -1.34 2.25 -11.51
CA LYS A 35 -0.92 1.08 -12.31
C LYS A 35 -0.58 -0.14 -11.46
N GLY A 36 -0.68 -1.33 -12.06
CA GLY A 36 -0.34 -2.62 -11.46
C GLY A 36 -1.53 -3.36 -10.84
N GLY A 37 -1.29 -4.60 -10.42
CA GLY A 37 -2.30 -5.47 -9.83
C GLY A 37 -1.77 -6.35 -8.72
N HIS A 38 -2.26 -7.59 -8.68
CA HIS A 38 -2.02 -8.56 -7.62
C HIS A 38 -0.54 -8.86 -7.41
N PHE A 39 0.26 -8.88 -8.48
CA PHE A 39 1.69 -9.13 -8.42
C PHE A 39 2.47 -7.81 -8.48
N ALA A 40 2.08 -6.82 -7.67
CA ALA A 40 2.62 -5.45 -7.69
C ALA A 40 4.16 -5.36 -7.78
N ALA A 41 4.89 -6.17 -7.00
CA ALA A 41 6.36 -6.18 -7.00
C ALA A 41 6.96 -6.69 -8.32
N TRP A 42 6.23 -7.53 -9.06
CA TRP A 42 6.63 -8.05 -10.36
C TRP A 42 6.14 -7.16 -11.51
N GLU A 43 4.88 -6.73 -11.46
CA GLU A 43 4.23 -5.93 -12.49
C GLU A 43 4.77 -4.49 -12.54
N GLN A 44 5.07 -3.89 -11.38
CA GLN A 44 5.50 -2.49 -11.25
C GLN A 44 6.64 -2.37 -10.21
N PRO A 45 7.83 -2.97 -10.46
CA PRO A 45 8.89 -3.08 -9.44
C PRO A 45 9.39 -1.73 -8.91
N GLN A 46 9.53 -0.72 -9.76
CA GLN A 46 9.96 0.62 -9.34
C GLN A 46 8.91 1.30 -8.46
N LEU A 47 7.65 1.32 -8.90
CA LEU A 47 6.54 1.90 -8.15
C LEU A 47 6.35 1.21 -6.80
N PHE A 48 6.41 -0.13 -6.77
CA PHE A 48 6.36 -0.89 -5.53
C PHE A 48 7.50 -0.48 -4.57
N ALA A 49 8.74 -0.41 -5.05
CA ALA A 49 9.88 -0.02 -4.23
C ALA A 49 9.77 1.44 -3.73
N GLU A 50 9.23 2.35 -4.54
CA GLU A 50 8.96 3.74 -4.15
C GLU A 50 7.93 3.83 -3.03
N GLU A 51 6.83 3.07 -3.14
CA GLU A 51 5.77 3.02 -2.13
C GLU A 51 6.26 2.45 -0.81
N VAL A 52 7.03 1.36 -0.84
CA VAL A 52 7.70 0.82 0.37
C VAL A 52 8.62 1.87 1.00
N ARG A 53 9.41 2.58 0.18
CA ARG A 53 10.30 3.62 0.69
C ARG A 53 9.53 4.80 1.29
N ALA A 54 8.47 5.25 0.63
CA ALA A 54 7.64 6.37 1.06
C ALA A 54 6.93 6.05 2.38
N ALA A 55 6.30 4.87 2.45
CA ALA A 55 5.64 4.38 3.65
C ALA A 55 6.60 4.39 4.84
N PHE A 56 7.74 3.71 4.72
CA PHE A 56 8.61 3.48 5.87
C PHE A 56 9.72 4.51 6.05
N ARG A 57 9.75 5.66 5.33
CA ARG A 57 10.86 6.63 5.46
C ARG A 57 10.95 7.25 6.85
N SER A 58 9.82 7.58 7.47
CA SER A 58 9.75 8.34 8.72
C SER A 58 9.84 7.48 9.99
N VAL A 59 9.84 6.15 9.86
CA VAL A 59 9.77 5.21 10.98
C VAL A 59 10.98 4.25 11.01
N ARG A 60 12.10 4.65 10.39
CA ARG A 60 13.38 3.93 10.40
C ARG A 60 14.25 4.40 11.55
#